data_AF-A0AA44EQS9-F1
#
_entry.id   AF-A0AA44EQS9-F1
#
_cell.length_a   1.000
_cell.length_b   1.000
_cell.length_c   1.000
_cell.angle_alpha   90.00
_cell.angle_beta   90.00
_cell.angle_gamma   90.00
#
_symmetry.space_group_name_H-M   'P 1'
#
loop_
_entity.id
_entity.type
_entity.pdbx_description
1 polymer ?
#
loop_
_entity_poly.entity_id
_entity_poly.type
_entity_poly.pdbx_seq_one_letter_code
_entity_poly.pdbx_strand_id
1 'polypeptide(L)'
;MTITSKDTGCLTAVPANGNAELPVELAPLAEAIGKLPPSNPKRAFGVKKPSAQFIPPVAIIEECVVMALGAAKYGAFNWQEDPVDATTYYSAAIRHLLQWFSGEDIDQESGASHLAHVRACMGILLDAKAAGTLIDDRPKCASASEAVERLKVAA
;
A
#
# COMPACT_ATOMS: atom_id res chain seq x y z
N MET A 1 -24.59 -4.62 43.43
CA MET A 1 -24.33 -3.44 42.58
C MET A 1 -23.52 -3.94 41.40
N THR A 2 -24.23 -4.28 40.33
CA THR A 2 -23.69 -4.96 39.15
C THR A 2 -23.03 -3.90 38.27
N ILE A 3 -21.72 -3.99 38.06
CA ILE A 3 -21.03 -3.14 37.08
C ILE A 3 -20.90 -3.97 35.82
N THR A 4 -21.70 -3.60 34.84
CA THR A 4 -21.73 -4.16 33.49
C THR A 4 -20.48 -3.77 32.71
N SER A 5 -20.01 -4.72 31.91
CA SER A 5 -18.98 -4.66 30.88
C SER A 5 -18.94 -3.30 30.17
N LYS A 6 -17.77 -2.64 30.15
CA LYS A 6 -17.51 -1.53 29.24
C LYS A 6 -17.33 -2.11 27.84
N ASP A 7 -18.14 -1.59 26.94
CA ASP A 7 -18.12 -1.80 25.51
C ASP A 7 -16.69 -1.84 24.95
N THR A 8 -16.24 -3.04 24.63
CA THR A 8 -15.18 -3.25 23.64
C THR A 8 -15.74 -2.75 22.32
N GLY A 9 -15.41 -1.49 22.01
CA GLY A 9 -15.74 -0.82 20.76
C GLY A 9 -15.39 -1.71 19.58
N CYS A 10 -16.45 -2.32 19.05
CA CYS A 10 -16.57 -3.12 17.85
C CYS A 10 -15.43 -2.89 16.83
N LEU A 11 -14.59 -3.91 16.67
CA LEU A 11 -13.79 -4.12 15.47
C LEU A 11 -14.75 -4.40 14.32
N THR A 12 -15.32 -3.34 13.73
CA THR A 12 -16.09 -3.50 12.50
C THR A 12 -15.10 -3.59 11.36
N ALA A 13 -14.92 -4.79 10.81
CA ALA A 13 -14.39 -4.95 9.46
C ALA A 13 -15.15 -3.98 8.54
N VAL A 14 -14.42 -3.19 7.76
CA VAL A 14 -15.03 -2.32 6.74
C VAL A 14 -15.78 -3.25 5.79
N PRO A 15 -17.11 -3.10 5.61
CA PRO A 15 -17.85 -3.99 4.74
C PRO A 15 -17.30 -3.88 3.32
N ALA A 16 -16.80 -5.00 2.78
CA ALA A 16 -16.65 -5.17 1.35
C ALA A 16 -18.02 -4.92 0.70
N ASN A 17 -18.03 -4.16 -0.39
CA ASN A 17 -19.21 -3.76 -1.19
C ASN A 17 -19.80 -2.39 -0.83
N GLY A 18 -18.95 -1.38 -0.85
CA GLY A 18 -19.31 -0.06 -1.35
C GLY A 18 -18.13 0.42 -2.15
N ASN A 19 -18.28 0.55 -3.46
CA ASN A 19 -17.27 1.01 -4.39
C ASN A 19 -16.66 2.30 -3.81
N ALA A 20 -15.53 2.20 -3.10
CA ALA A 20 -14.79 3.35 -2.66
C ALA A 20 -14.17 3.89 -3.94
N GLU A 21 -14.91 4.74 -4.65
CA GLU A 21 -14.44 5.42 -5.84
C GLU A 21 -13.10 6.04 -5.47
N LEU A 22 -12.03 5.52 -6.10
CA LEU A 22 -10.71 6.12 -6.02
C LEU A 22 -10.88 7.56 -6.50
N PRO A 23 -10.67 8.58 -5.63
CA PRO A 23 -11.06 9.96 -5.94
C PRO A 23 -10.11 10.65 -6.92
N VAL A 24 -9.28 9.90 -7.63
CA VAL A 24 -8.29 10.44 -8.57
C VAL A 24 -8.90 10.41 -9.96
N GLU A 25 -9.22 11.57 -10.50
CA GLU A 25 -9.63 11.72 -11.89
C GLU A 25 -8.49 11.24 -12.81
N LEU A 26 -8.55 10.00 -13.28
CA LEU A 26 -7.54 9.36 -14.15
C LEU A 26 -7.51 9.95 -15.58
N ALA A 27 -8.35 10.95 -15.88
CA ALA A 27 -8.49 11.55 -17.20
C ALA A 27 -7.18 12.10 -17.78
N PRO A 28 -6.30 12.80 -17.03
CA PRO A 28 -5.04 13.30 -17.57
C PRO A 28 -4.06 12.18 -17.97
N LEU A 29 -4.12 11.04 -17.27
CA LEU A 29 -3.28 9.87 -17.60
C LEU A 29 -3.75 9.18 -18.89
N ALA A 30 -5.07 9.09 -19.10
CA ALA A 30 -5.65 8.52 -20.31
C ALA A 30 -5.26 9.33 -21.57
N GLU A 31 -5.22 10.66 -21.47
CA GLU A 31 -4.81 11.55 -22.56
C GLU A 31 -3.31 11.39 -22.92
N ALA A 32 -2.45 11.26 -21.90
CA ALA A 32 -1.00 11.08 -22.11
C ALA A 32 -0.66 9.75 -22.83
N ILE A 33 -1.40 8.67 -22.53
CA ILE A 33 -1.17 7.34 -23.12
C ILE A 33 -1.68 7.26 -24.58
N GLY A 34 -2.67 8.08 -24.96
CA GLY A 34 -3.34 8.06 -26.26
C GLY A 34 -2.53 8.55 -27.48
N LYS A 35 -1.32 9.08 -27.30
CA LYS A 35 -0.59 9.84 -28.35
C LYS A 35 0.19 9.04 -29.41
N LEU A 36 0.21 7.70 -29.40
CA LEU A 36 0.90 6.94 -30.47
C LEU A 36 -0.02 6.14 -31.42
N PRO A 37 0.42 5.83 -32.66
CA PRO A 37 -0.47 5.54 -33.78
C PRO A 37 -1.33 4.29 -33.59
N PRO A 38 -2.55 4.26 -34.16
CA PRO A 38 -3.62 3.32 -33.80
C PRO A 38 -3.57 1.93 -34.46
N SER A 39 -2.47 1.54 -35.12
CA SER A 39 -2.46 0.35 -35.99
C SER A 39 -2.59 -1.00 -35.28
N ASN A 40 -2.46 -1.07 -33.95
CA ASN A 40 -2.53 -2.31 -33.18
C ASN A 40 -3.81 -2.37 -32.34
N PRO A 41 -4.70 -3.37 -32.51
CA PRO A 41 -5.91 -3.51 -31.70
C PRO A 41 -5.63 -3.75 -30.20
N LYS A 42 -4.54 -4.46 -29.83
CA LYS A 42 -4.10 -4.55 -28.42
C LYS A 42 -3.69 -3.19 -27.87
N ARG A 43 -3.15 -2.34 -28.75
CA ARG A 43 -3.02 -0.88 -28.65
C ARG A 43 -4.22 -0.22 -27.98
N ALA A 44 -5.30 -0.15 -28.75
CA ALA A 44 -6.50 0.60 -28.42
C ALA A 44 -7.19 0.14 -27.13
N PHE A 45 -7.10 -1.15 -26.78
CA PHE A 45 -7.63 -1.68 -25.53
C PHE A 45 -6.65 -1.56 -24.35
N GLY A 46 -5.35 -1.65 -24.62
CA GLY A 46 -4.30 -1.60 -23.61
C GLY A 46 -4.14 -0.22 -22.98
N VAL A 47 -4.27 0.85 -23.79
CA VAL A 47 -4.15 2.24 -23.30
C VAL A 47 -5.22 2.65 -22.29
N LYS A 48 -6.34 1.91 -22.24
CA LYS A 48 -7.45 2.14 -21.30
C LYS A 48 -7.24 1.45 -19.95
N LYS A 49 -6.17 0.67 -19.78
CA LYS A 49 -5.87 -0.10 -18.58
C LYS A 49 -4.56 0.42 -17.96
N PRO A 50 -4.43 0.46 -16.62
CA PRO A 50 -3.14 0.68 -15.99
C PRO A 50 -2.11 -0.32 -16.53
N SER A 51 -0.93 0.18 -16.91
CA SER A 51 0.15 -0.67 -17.43
C SER A 51 1.22 -0.85 -16.36
N ALA A 52 1.57 -2.11 -16.07
CA ALA A 52 2.64 -2.46 -15.15
C ALA A 52 4.02 -1.91 -15.59
N GLN A 53 4.18 -1.53 -16.86
CA GLN A 53 5.42 -0.94 -17.39
C GLN A 53 5.82 0.37 -16.71
N PHE A 54 4.88 1.05 -16.03
CA PHE A 54 5.16 2.31 -15.33
C PHE A 54 5.79 2.09 -13.94
N ILE A 55 5.86 0.85 -13.47
CA ILE A 55 6.61 0.49 -12.28
C ILE A 55 8.01 0.07 -12.73
N PRO A 56 9.10 0.65 -12.16
CA PRO A 56 10.46 0.23 -12.47
C PRO A 56 10.61 -1.29 -12.27
N PRO A 57 11.14 -2.05 -13.26
CA PRO A 57 11.27 -3.50 -13.14
C PRO A 57 12.06 -3.96 -11.92
N VAL A 58 13.11 -3.23 -11.53
CA VAL A 58 13.89 -3.51 -10.31
C VAL A 58 13.02 -3.49 -9.06
N ALA A 59 12.09 -2.54 -8.95
CA ALA A 59 11.20 -2.43 -7.81
C ALA A 59 10.24 -3.62 -7.73
N ILE A 60 9.77 -4.13 -8.88
CA ILE A 60 8.93 -5.34 -8.95
C ILE A 60 9.73 -6.55 -8.46
N ILE A 61 10.94 -6.75 -9.00
CA ILE A 61 11.75 -7.94 -8.69
C ILE A 61 12.19 -7.95 -7.22
N GLU A 62 12.64 -6.82 -6.67
CA GLU A 62 13.05 -6.76 -5.26
C GLU A 62 11.85 -6.96 -4.32
N GLU A 63 10.70 -6.38 -4.63
CA GLU A 63 9.46 -6.60 -3.88
C GLU A 63 9.05 -8.09 -3.91
N CYS A 64 9.16 -8.77 -5.06
CA CYS A 64 8.92 -10.20 -5.16
C CYS A 64 9.82 -11.03 -4.23
N VAL A 65 11.10 -10.66 -4.08
CA VAL A 65 12.03 -11.35 -3.15
C VAL A 65 11.53 -11.21 -1.71
N VAL A 66 11.16 -10.01 -1.28
CA VAL A 66 10.63 -9.81 0.08
C VAL A 66 9.33 -10.56 0.31
N MET A 67 8.40 -10.54 -0.66
CA MET A 67 7.17 -11.30 -0.58
C MET A 67 7.42 -12.82 -0.50
N ALA A 68 8.45 -13.33 -1.20
CA ALA A 68 8.87 -14.72 -1.11
C ALA A 68 9.47 -15.07 0.26
N LEU A 69 10.23 -14.17 0.88
CA LEU A 69 10.72 -14.34 2.26
C LEU A 69 9.56 -14.42 3.25
N GLY A 70 8.57 -13.54 3.11
CA GLY A 70 7.33 -13.58 3.89
C GLY A 70 6.58 -14.91 3.69
N ALA A 71 6.44 -15.35 2.44
CA ALA A 71 5.81 -16.61 2.10
C ALA A 71 6.52 -17.82 2.72
N ALA A 72 7.86 -17.81 2.74
CA ALA A 72 8.64 -18.86 3.38
C ALA A 72 8.49 -18.87 4.92
N LYS A 73 8.31 -17.71 5.55
CA LYS A 73 8.20 -17.56 7.01
C LYS A 73 6.79 -17.79 7.53
N TYR A 74 5.77 -17.34 6.80
CA TYR A 74 4.38 -17.27 7.28
C TYR A 74 3.37 -17.99 6.38
N GLY A 75 3.81 -18.57 5.27
CA GLY A 75 2.93 -19.12 4.23
C GLY A 75 2.64 -18.10 3.13
N ALA A 76 2.57 -18.56 1.89
CA ALA A 76 2.27 -17.71 0.75
C ALA A 76 0.84 -17.16 0.83
N PHE A 77 0.67 -15.87 0.50
CA PHE A 77 -0.64 -15.19 0.47
C PHE A 77 -1.40 -15.20 1.80
N ASN A 78 -0.72 -15.41 2.93
CA ASN A 78 -1.35 -15.48 4.25
C ASN A 78 -2.18 -14.24 4.62
N TRP A 79 -1.78 -13.05 4.14
CA TRP A 79 -2.51 -11.79 4.34
C TRP A 79 -3.88 -11.74 3.64
N GLN A 80 -4.20 -12.70 2.77
CA GLN A 80 -5.52 -12.83 2.13
C GLN A 80 -6.48 -13.67 2.97
N GLU A 81 -5.95 -14.56 3.80
CA GLU A 81 -6.73 -15.42 4.69
C GLU A 81 -6.97 -14.76 6.05
N ASP A 82 -5.96 -14.06 6.56
CA ASP A 82 -6.01 -13.37 7.84
C ASP A 82 -6.24 -11.85 7.66
N PRO A 83 -7.09 -11.21 8.50
CA PRO A 83 -7.25 -9.77 8.50
C PRO A 83 -5.93 -9.02 8.72
N VAL A 84 -5.80 -7.86 8.07
CA VAL A 84 -4.57 -7.06 8.08
C VAL A 84 -4.77 -5.81 8.93
N ASP A 85 -4.01 -5.67 10.01
CA ASP A 85 -4.00 -4.45 10.83
C ASP A 85 -3.21 -3.33 10.14
N ALA A 86 -3.84 -2.18 9.91
CA ALA A 86 -3.21 -1.05 9.24
C ALA A 86 -1.95 -0.55 9.98
N THR A 87 -2.01 -0.44 11.31
CA THR A 87 -0.90 0.07 12.13
C THR A 87 0.32 -0.86 12.13
N THR A 88 0.12 -2.17 12.06
CA THR A 88 1.20 -3.18 12.05
C THR A 88 2.09 -3.00 10.81
N TYR A 89 1.49 -3.01 9.62
CA TYR A 89 2.21 -2.87 8.36
C TYR A 89 2.72 -1.45 8.13
N TYR A 90 1.97 -0.42 8.56
CA TYR A 90 2.47 0.96 8.57
C TYR A 90 3.74 1.09 9.42
N SER A 91 3.72 0.57 10.65
CA SER A 91 4.86 0.66 11.56
C SER A 91 6.07 -0.12 11.05
N ALA A 92 5.86 -1.28 10.44
CA ALA A 92 6.93 -2.05 9.80
C ALA A 92 7.57 -1.26 8.65
N ALA A 93 6.75 -0.73 7.73
CA ALA A 93 7.23 0.09 6.63
C ALA A 93 8.03 1.32 7.12
N ILE A 94 7.52 2.04 8.13
CA ILE A 94 8.22 3.20 8.68
C ILE A 94 9.58 2.80 9.27
N ARG A 95 9.71 1.65 9.97
CA ARG A 95 11.02 1.20 10.46
C ARG A 95 12.01 0.92 9.33
N HIS A 96 11.59 0.26 8.24
CA HIS A 96 12.49 0.07 7.09
C HIS A 96 12.83 1.39 6.40
N LEU A 97 11.85 2.29 6.26
CA LEU A 97 12.07 3.60 5.64
C LEU A 97 13.05 4.46 6.46
N LEU A 98 12.95 4.43 7.80
CA LEU A 98 13.85 5.16 8.68
C LEU A 98 15.29 4.62 8.65
N GLN A 99 15.47 3.29 8.59
CA GLN A 99 16.79 2.67 8.43
C GLN A 99 17.42 3.05 7.08
N TRP A 100 16.65 2.96 5.99
CA TRP A 100 17.08 3.44 4.69
C TRP A 100 17.46 4.91 4.69
N PHE A 101 16.62 5.76 5.28
CA PHE A 101 16.90 7.19 5.37
C PHE A 101 18.12 7.52 6.26
N SER A 102 18.53 6.58 7.11
CA SER A 102 19.74 6.66 7.94
C SER A 102 20.99 6.11 7.25
N GLY A 103 20.89 5.69 5.98
CA GLY A 103 22.02 5.21 5.17
C GLY A 103 22.17 3.68 5.13
N GLU A 104 21.19 2.92 5.62
CA GLU A 104 21.21 1.45 5.57
C GLU A 104 20.40 0.96 4.35
N ASP A 105 21.07 0.43 3.32
CA ASP A 105 20.36 -0.02 2.10
C ASP A 105 19.73 -1.42 2.26
N ILE A 106 20.35 -2.28 3.08
CA ILE A 106 20.00 -3.70 3.22
C ILE A 106 19.63 -4.03 4.67
N ASP A 107 18.49 -4.69 4.83
CA ASP A 107 18.01 -5.21 6.10
C ASP A 107 18.87 -6.39 6.57
N GLN A 108 19.39 -6.33 7.79
CA GLN A 108 20.35 -7.31 8.30
C GLN A 108 19.72 -8.69 8.61
N GLU A 109 18.42 -8.75 8.92
CA GLU A 109 17.73 -10.01 9.21
C GLU A 109 17.49 -10.81 7.92
N SER A 110 17.05 -10.12 6.87
CA SER A 110 16.61 -10.74 5.61
C SER A 110 17.65 -10.74 4.50
N GLY A 111 18.63 -9.84 4.54
CA GLY A 111 19.55 -9.58 3.44
C GLY A 111 18.90 -8.90 2.23
N ALA A 112 17.70 -8.33 2.38
CA ALA A 112 16.94 -7.69 1.31
C ALA A 112 16.86 -6.16 1.47
N SER A 113 16.55 -5.47 0.37
CA SER A 113 16.42 -4.01 0.31
C SER A 113 15.38 -3.46 1.30
N HIS A 114 15.74 -2.45 2.08
CA HIS A 114 14.77 -1.77 2.97
C HIS A 114 13.62 -1.14 2.17
N LEU A 115 13.89 -0.57 1.00
CA LEU A 115 12.85 -0.02 0.13
C LEU A 115 11.90 -1.10 -0.41
N ALA A 116 12.42 -2.31 -0.66
CA ALA A 116 11.58 -3.44 -1.07
C ALA A 116 10.65 -3.89 0.06
N HIS A 117 11.11 -3.88 1.32
CA HIS A 117 10.25 -4.11 2.49
C HIS A 117 9.15 -3.07 2.64
N VAL A 118 9.47 -1.80 2.42
CA VAL A 118 8.46 -0.73 2.40
C VAL A 118 7.40 -1.00 1.33
N ARG A 119 7.82 -1.35 0.11
CA ARG A 119 6.89 -1.67 -0.98
C ARG A 119 5.99 -2.85 -0.65
N ALA A 120 6.56 -3.96 -0.16
CA ALA A 120 5.80 -5.15 0.23
C ALA A 120 4.72 -4.81 1.28
N CYS A 121 5.07 -4.03 2.31
CA CYS A 121 4.11 -3.59 3.32
C CYS A 121 2.97 -2.74 2.72
N MET A 122 3.30 -1.80 1.84
CA MET A 122 2.29 -0.95 1.18
C MET A 122 1.43 -1.75 0.20
N GLY A 123 2.01 -2.72 -0.51
CA GLY A 123 1.30 -3.63 -1.39
C GLY A 123 0.24 -4.44 -0.64
N ILE A 124 0.59 -5.02 0.51
CA ILE A 124 -0.35 -5.78 1.35
C ILE A 124 -1.48 -4.89 1.88
N LEU A 125 -1.18 -3.67 2.33
CA LEU A 125 -2.22 -2.72 2.77
C LEU A 125 -3.19 -2.33 1.66
N LEU A 126 -2.69 -2.12 0.43
CA LEU A 126 -3.52 -1.84 -0.74
C LEU A 126 -4.41 -3.03 -1.09
N ASP A 127 -3.85 -4.25 -1.08
CA ASP A 127 -4.57 -5.50 -1.36
C ASP A 127 -5.67 -5.74 -0.33
N ALA A 128 -5.35 -5.69 0.96
CA ALA A 128 -6.31 -5.88 2.04
C ALA A 128 -7.43 -4.84 2.02
N LYS A 129 -7.12 -3.58 1.69
CA LYS A 129 -8.14 -2.54 1.52
C LYS A 129 -9.08 -2.87 0.36
N ALA A 130 -8.54 -3.30 -0.78
CA ALA A 130 -9.33 -3.66 -1.96
C ALA A 130 -10.18 -4.93 -1.72
N ALA A 131 -9.67 -5.88 -0.94
CA ALA A 131 -10.36 -7.11 -0.55
C ALA A 131 -11.37 -6.92 0.59
N GLY A 132 -11.37 -5.78 1.27
CA GLY A 132 -12.23 -5.54 2.44
C GLY A 132 -11.79 -6.30 3.70
N THR A 133 -10.55 -6.77 3.75
CA THR A 133 -9.96 -7.49 4.89
C THR A 133 -9.07 -6.60 5.77
N LEU A 134 -8.90 -5.33 5.40
CA LEU A 134 -8.16 -4.35 6.19
C LEU A 134 -8.91 -4.00 7.49
N ILE A 135 -8.25 -4.23 8.63
CA ILE A 135 -8.62 -3.64 9.92
C ILE A 135 -8.01 -2.24 9.96
N ASP A 136 -8.86 -1.23 9.76
CA ASP A 136 -8.46 0.17 9.81
C ASP A 136 -8.39 0.66 11.27
N ASP A 137 -7.30 0.32 11.94
CA ASP A 137 -6.99 0.69 13.33
C ASP A 137 -6.13 1.97 13.44
N ARG A 138 -6.08 2.79 12.38
CA ARG A 138 -5.30 4.02 12.35
C ARG A 138 -5.74 4.97 13.48
N PRO A 139 -4.80 5.60 14.21
CA PRO A 139 -5.16 6.52 15.29
C PRO A 139 -5.85 7.77 14.74
N LYS A 140 -6.78 8.33 15.53
CA LYS A 140 -7.38 9.64 15.26
C LYS A 140 -6.38 10.73 15.62
N CYS A 141 -5.51 11.09 14.69
CA CYS A 141 -4.54 12.18 14.82
C CYS A 141 -4.92 13.39 13.95
N ALA A 142 -4.30 14.54 14.23
CA ALA A 142 -4.44 15.74 13.41
C ALA A 142 -3.91 15.51 11.98
N SER A 143 -4.41 16.27 11.01
CA SER A 143 -4.08 16.05 9.61
C SER A 143 -2.62 16.39 9.30
N ALA A 144 -1.89 15.43 8.73
CA ALA A 144 -0.54 15.66 8.24
C ALA A 144 -0.51 16.68 7.08
N SER A 145 -1.54 16.74 6.24
CA SER A 145 -1.59 17.71 5.14
C SER A 145 -1.71 19.15 5.64
N GLU A 146 -2.52 19.37 6.69
CA GLU A 146 -2.62 20.68 7.34
C GLU A 146 -1.28 21.11 7.95
N ALA A 147 -0.54 20.17 8.54
CA ALA A 147 0.80 20.44 9.07
C ALA A 147 1.78 20.82 7.95
N VAL A 148 1.80 20.10 6.83
CA VAL A 148 2.65 20.42 5.67
C VAL A 148 2.29 21.79 5.10
N GLU A 149 1.01 22.07 4.88
CA GLU A 149 0.56 23.36 4.33
C GLU A 149 0.91 24.54 5.23
N ARG A 150 0.81 24.36 6.55
CA ARG A 150 1.17 25.40 7.53
C ARG A 150 2.68 25.63 7.63
N LEU A 151 3.50 24.61 7.37
CA LEU A 151 4.95 24.63 7.64
C LEU A 151 5.81 24.72 6.37
N LYS A 152 5.24 24.57 5.17
CA LYS A 152 6.00 24.76 3.93
C LYS A 152 6.51 26.20 3.85
N VAL A 153 7.78 26.34 3.51
CA VAL A 153 8.37 27.65 3.24
C VAL A 153 7.96 28.05 1.82
N ALA A 154 7.49 29.29 1.65
CA ALA A 154 7.27 29.84 0.32
C ALA A 154 8.62 29.88 -0.41
N ALA A 155 8.65 29.34 -1.62
CA ALA A 155 9.81 29.36 -2.50
C ALA A 155 10.13 30.77 -2.99
#